data_AF-A0A3B8J6A5-F1
#
_entry.id   AF-A0A3B8J6A5-F1
#
_cell.length_a   1.000
_cell.length_b   1.000
_cell.length_c   1.000
_cell.angle_alpha   90.00
_cell.angle_beta   90.00
_cell.angle_gamma   90.00
#
_symmetry.space_group_name_H-M   'P 1'
#
loop_
_entity.id
_entity.type
_entity.pdbx_description
1 polymer ?
#
loop_
_entity_poly.entity_id
_entity_poly.type
_entity_poly.pdbx_seq_one_letter_code
_entity_poly.pdbx_strand_id
1 'polypeptide(L)'
;EGLGNKFLSHIREVDAIIHVVRCFEDPNVAHVDGSIDPIRDIETINLELIFADIELLEKRIEKVKKQAKSGEKKYLEELGFLNGVLRHLESNRPVRSMEMEPEWKKYAEGLFLLTSIPVLYCANISEDDLA
;
A
#
# COMPACT_ATOMS: atom_id res chain seq x y z
N GLU A 1 9.77 -11.01 -9.61
CA GLU A 1 10.46 -10.88 -8.31
C GLU A 1 9.84 -9.68 -7.61
N GLY A 2 9.34 -9.83 -6.38
CA GLY A 2 8.68 -8.71 -5.69
C GLY A 2 9.66 -7.79 -4.97
N LEU A 3 9.14 -6.64 -4.50
CA LEU A 3 9.86 -5.69 -3.67
C LEU A 3 10.29 -6.36 -2.35
N GLY A 4 11.52 -6.85 -2.28
CA GLY A 4 12.01 -7.56 -1.10
C GLY A 4 11.92 -6.74 0.20
N ASN A 5 11.88 -7.42 1.35
CA ASN A 5 11.64 -6.79 2.67
C ASN A 5 12.53 -5.58 3.00
N LYS A 6 13.78 -5.53 2.51
CA LYS A 6 14.68 -4.38 2.70
C LYS A 6 14.24 -3.13 1.94
N PHE A 7 13.62 -3.31 0.78
CA PHE A 7 13.08 -2.18 0.00
C PHE A 7 11.84 -1.61 0.68
N LEU A 8 10.95 -2.49 1.16
CA LEU A 8 9.74 -2.09 1.89
C LEU A 8 10.05 -1.33 3.19
N SER A 9 11.15 -1.67 3.89
CA SER A 9 11.56 -0.90 5.06
C SER A 9 11.97 0.53 4.72
N HIS A 10 12.66 0.75 3.59
CA HIS A 10 13.01 2.11 3.17
C HIS A 10 11.77 2.92 2.77
N ILE A 11 10.78 2.30 2.11
CA ILE A 11 9.52 2.99 1.78
C ILE A 11 8.80 3.45 3.06
N ARG A 12 8.87 2.68 4.14
CA ARG A 12 8.21 3.03 5.40
C ARG A 12 8.81 4.26 6.08
N GLU A 13 10.01 4.68 5.67
CA GLU A 13 10.75 5.82 6.23
C GLU A 13 10.51 7.12 5.44
N VAL A 14 9.68 7.11 4.38
CA VAL A 14 9.39 8.29 3.57
C VAL A 14 7.96 8.79 3.75
N ASP A 15 7.76 10.09 3.52
CA ASP A 15 6.46 10.73 3.61
C ASP A 15 5.67 10.72 2.28
N ALA A 16 6.33 10.41 1.16
CA ALA A 16 5.71 10.35 -0.16
C ALA A 16 6.51 9.43 -1.10
N ILE A 17 5.82 8.85 -2.08
CA ILE A 17 6.42 8.00 -3.12
C ILE A 17 6.21 8.65 -4.48
N ILE A 18 7.28 8.78 -5.26
CA ILE A 18 7.19 9.03 -6.70
C ILE A 18 7.26 7.68 -7.40
N HIS A 19 6.12 7.21 -7.90
CA HIS A 19 6.07 5.98 -8.67
C HIS A 19 6.33 6.31 -10.14
N VAL A 20 7.57 6.10 -10.56
CA VAL A 20 7.95 6.20 -11.97
C VAL A 20 7.40 4.97 -12.71
N VAL A 21 6.67 5.21 -13.79
CA VAL A 21 6.01 4.17 -14.58
C VAL A 21 6.52 4.27 -16.01
N ARG A 22 6.99 3.15 -16.57
CA ARG A 22 7.50 3.10 -17.94
C ARG A 22 6.33 3.19 -18.93
N CYS A 23 6.33 4.22 -19.76
CA CYS A 23 5.32 4.47 -20.79
C CYS A 23 5.94 4.62 -22.19
N PHE A 24 7.11 4.02 -22.42
CA PHE A 24 7.82 4.04 -23.70
C PHE A 24 8.38 2.67 -24.07
N GLU A 25 8.37 2.36 -25.37
CA GLU A 25 9.01 1.19 -25.93
C GLU A 25 10.48 1.48 -26.26
N ASP A 26 11.38 0.55 -25.93
CA ASP A 26 12.78 0.58 -26.37
C ASP A 26 13.26 -0.86 -26.57
N PRO A 27 13.65 -1.26 -27.79
CA PRO A 27 14.10 -2.63 -28.08
C PRO A 27 15.39 -3.01 -27.35
N ASN A 28 16.15 -2.04 -26.84
CA ASN A 28 17.38 -2.27 -26.07
C ASN A 28 17.12 -2.49 -24.57
N VAL A 29 15.88 -2.25 -24.10
CA VAL A 29 15.53 -2.33 -22.68
C VAL A 29 14.44 -3.37 -22.46
N ALA A 30 14.84 -4.56 -22.00
CA ALA A 30 13.92 -5.65 -21.69
C ALA A 30 12.94 -5.27 -20.56
N HIS A 31 11.69 -5.72 -20.68
CA HIS A 31 10.69 -5.64 -19.63
C HIS A 31 10.60 -6.98 -18.89
N VAL A 32 10.45 -6.98 -17.56
CA VAL A 32 10.41 -8.21 -16.76
C VAL A 32 9.28 -9.15 -17.20
N ASP A 33 8.14 -8.58 -17.59
CA ASP A 33 6.96 -9.33 -18.08
C ASP A 33 6.93 -9.49 -19.61
N GLY A 34 8.02 -9.14 -20.31
CA GLY A 34 8.15 -9.26 -21.76
C GLY A 34 7.31 -8.28 -22.60
N SER A 35 6.41 -7.51 -21.97
CA SER A 35 5.59 -6.46 -22.58
C SER A 35 5.46 -5.28 -21.63
N ILE A 36 5.33 -4.07 -22.16
CA ILE A 36 5.09 -2.86 -21.37
C ILE A 36 3.58 -2.71 -21.17
N ASP A 37 3.14 -2.61 -19.92
CA ASP A 37 1.75 -2.31 -19.56
C ASP A 37 1.76 -1.45 -18.28
N PRO A 38 1.69 -0.11 -18.43
CA PRO A 38 1.77 0.81 -17.30
C PRO A 38 0.75 0.53 -16.20
N ILE A 39 -0.46 0.08 -16.57
CA ILE A 39 -1.54 -0.17 -15.60
C ILE A 39 -1.22 -1.44 -14.81
N ARG A 40 -0.84 -2.52 -15.50
CA ARG A 40 -0.42 -3.77 -14.85
C ARG A 40 0.77 -3.56 -13.91
N ASP A 41 1.74 -2.75 -14.31
CA ASP A 41 2.92 -2.48 -13.50
C ASP A 41 2.55 -1.71 -12.21
N ILE A 42 1.67 -0.70 -12.32
CA ILE A 42 1.13 0.03 -11.17
C ILE A 42 0.35 -0.91 -10.24
N GLU A 43 -0.50 -1.77 -10.79
CA GLU A 43 -1.28 -2.73 -10.02
C GLU A 43 -0.38 -3.72 -9.29
N THR A 44 0.67 -4.22 -9.95
CA THR A 44 1.64 -5.14 -9.37
C THR A 44 2.30 -4.54 -8.13
N ILE A 45 2.83 -3.31 -8.24
CA ILE A 45 3.45 -2.62 -7.10
C ILE A 45 2.44 -2.32 -6.00
N ASN A 46 1.23 -1.85 -6.34
CA ASN A 46 0.19 -1.59 -5.33
C ASN A 46 -0.20 -2.87 -4.57
N LEU A 47 -0.34 -4.01 -5.25
CA LEU A 47 -0.66 -5.29 -4.61
C LEU A 47 0.44 -5.73 -3.65
N GLU A 48 1.71 -5.56 -4.02
CA GLU A 48 2.82 -5.89 -3.12
C GLU A 48 2.82 -5.04 -1.85
N LEU A 49 2.58 -3.73 -1.96
CA LEU A 49 2.43 -2.85 -0.80
C LEU A 49 1.22 -3.25 0.07
N ILE A 50 0.11 -3.63 -0.57
CA ILE A 50 -1.10 -4.11 0.11
C ILE A 50 -0.81 -5.39 0.90
N PHE A 51 -0.14 -6.37 0.30
CA PHE A 51 0.18 -7.63 0.97
C PHE A 51 1.09 -7.41 2.18
N ALA A 52 2.08 -6.54 2.06
CA ALA A 52 2.94 -6.17 3.19
C ALA A 52 2.17 -5.52 4.36
N ASP A 53 1.17 -4.69 4.05
CA ASP A 53 0.30 -4.08 5.06
C ASP A 53 -0.69 -5.06 5.68
N ILE A 54 -1.23 -6.01 4.90
CA ILE A 54 -2.09 -7.09 5.40
C ILE A 54 -1.32 -7.92 6.44
N GLU A 55 -0.10 -8.36 6.14
CA GLU A 55 0.70 -9.14 7.09
C GLU A 55 0.97 -8.40 8.41
N LEU A 56 1.16 -7.08 8.34
CA LEU A 56 1.34 -6.24 9.52
C LEU A 56 0.04 -6.13 10.33
N LEU A 57 -1.08 -5.88 9.64
CA LEU A 57 -2.39 -5.72 10.26
C LEU A 57 -2.87 -7.01 10.91
N GLU A 58 -2.68 -8.16 10.29
CA GLU A 58 -3.04 -9.46 10.90
C GLU A 58 -2.32 -9.67 12.24
N LYS A 59 -1.02 -9.35 12.30
CA LYS A 59 -0.24 -9.42 13.55
C LYS A 59 -0.77 -8.43 14.60
N ARG A 60 -1.22 -7.25 14.19
CA ARG A 60 -1.82 -6.25 15.10
C ARG A 60 -3.19 -6.73 15.58
N ILE A 61 -4.05 -7.19 14.68
CA ILE A 61 -5.39 -7.69 14.95
C ILE A 61 -5.33 -8.83 15.97
N GLU A 62 -4.42 -9.80 15.81
CA GLU A 62 -4.30 -10.90 16.76
C GLU A 62 -3.90 -10.46 18.18
N LYS A 63 -3.11 -9.38 18.31
CA LYS A 63 -2.80 -8.79 19.63
C LYS A 63 -4.03 -8.10 20.23
N VAL A 64 -4.71 -7.26 19.46
CA VAL A 64 -5.89 -6.50 19.91
C VAL A 64 -7.05 -7.44 20.22
N LYS A 65 -7.22 -8.51 19.44
CA LYS A 65 -8.23 -9.55 19.66
C LYS A 65 -8.07 -10.25 21.00
N LYS A 66 -6.82 -10.45 21.47
CA LYS A 66 -6.56 -10.98 22.83
C LYS A 66 -6.96 -9.96 23.90
N GLN A 67 -6.69 -8.68 23.70
CA GLN A 67 -7.07 -7.61 24.63
C GLN A 67 -8.58 -7.41 24.66
N ALA A 68 -9.26 -7.50 23.52
CA ALA A 68 -10.70 -7.38 23.36
C ALA A 68 -11.49 -8.46 24.13
N LYS A 69 -10.87 -9.61 24.46
CA LYS A 69 -11.49 -10.63 25.33
C LYS A 69 -11.79 -10.12 26.74
N SER A 70 -11.15 -9.04 27.18
CA SER A 70 -11.48 -8.36 28.45
C SER A 70 -12.87 -7.71 28.45
N GLY A 71 -13.46 -7.47 27.27
CA GLY A 71 -14.71 -6.74 27.12
C GLY A 71 -14.59 -5.22 27.22
N GLU A 72 -13.38 -4.66 27.39
CA GLU A 72 -13.18 -3.21 27.38
C GLU A 72 -13.56 -2.61 26.01
N LYS A 73 -14.49 -1.65 26.02
CA LYS A 73 -15.06 -1.02 24.83
C LYS A 73 -14.01 -0.52 23.83
N LYS A 74 -12.93 0.11 24.32
CA LYS A 74 -11.84 0.63 23.48
C LYS A 74 -11.19 -0.44 22.59
N TYR A 75 -10.99 -1.67 23.10
CA TYR A 75 -10.35 -2.74 22.35
C TYR A 75 -11.31 -3.37 21.34
N LEU A 76 -12.61 -3.39 21.64
CA LEU A 76 -13.64 -3.84 20.70
C LEU A 76 -13.77 -2.86 19.52
N GLU A 77 -13.73 -1.55 19.79
CA GLU A 77 -13.74 -0.51 18.77
C GLU A 77 -12.48 -0.54 17.90
N GLU A 78 -11.29 -0.63 18.51
CA GLU A 78 -10.01 -0.78 17.80
C GLU A 78 -10.02 -2.04 16.90
N LEU A 79 -10.50 -3.17 17.43
CA LEU A 79 -10.62 -4.41 16.66
C LEU A 79 -11.59 -4.24 15.48
N GLY A 80 -12.73 -3.57 15.69
CA GLY A 80 -13.71 -3.29 14.64
C GLY A 80 -13.10 -2.46 13.51
N PHE A 81 -12.38 -1.38 13.86
CA PHE A 81 -11.67 -0.54 12.91
C PHE A 81 -10.61 -1.31 12.12
N LEU A 82 -9.72 -2.03 12.81
CA LEU A 82 -8.63 -2.78 12.15
C LEU A 82 -9.16 -3.83 11.18
N ASN A 83 -10.24 -4.53 11.53
CA ASN A 83 -10.88 -5.47 10.61
C ASN A 83 -11.53 -4.76 9.40
N GLY A 84 -11.99 -3.52 9.58
CA GLY A 84 -12.46 -2.68 8.47
C GLY A 84 -11.33 -2.33 7.50
N VAL A 85 -10.17 -1.93 8.02
CA VAL A 85 -8.97 -1.65 7.22
C VAL A 85 -8.50 -2.91 6.49
N LEU A 86 -8.46 -4.05 7.17
CA LEU A 86 -8.08 -5.33 6.56
C LEU A 86 -8.99 -5.68 5.37
N ARG A 87 -10.32 -5.61 5.53
CA ARG A 87 -11.26 -5.85 4.41
C ARG A 87 -11.09 -4.89 3.25
N HIS A 88 -10.72 -3.63 3.52
CA HIS A 88 -10.44 -2.65 2.46
C HIS A 88 -9.20 -3.06 1.66
N LEU A 89 -8.13 -3.48 2.33
CA LEU A 89 -6.92 -3.98 1.69
C LEU A 89 -7.17 -5.28 0.91
N GLU A 90 -7.92 -6.23 1.47
CA GLU A 90 -8.33 -7.48 0.81
C GLU A 90 -9.16 -7.24 -0.46
N SER A 91 -9.78 -6.06 -0.59
CA SER A 91 -10.45 -5.62 -1.82
C SER A 91 -9.51 -4.97 -2.84
N ASN A 92 -8.19 -5.19 -2.70
CA ASN A 92 -7.11 -4.62 -3.52
C ASN A 92 -7.12 -3.08 -3.56
N ARG A 93 -7.59 -2.43 -2.49
CA ARG A 93 -7.62 -0.97 -2.37
C ARG A 93 -6.63 -0.50 -1.31
N PRO A 94 -5.75 0.47 -1.63
CA PRO A 94 -4.78 0.98 -0.66
C PRO A 94 -5.46 1.80 0.44
N VAL A 95 -4.85 1.89 1.62
CA VAL A 95 -5.40 2.65 2.76
C VAL A 95 -5.64 4.12 2.42
N ARG A 96 -4.80 4.73 1.59
CA ARG A 96 -4.96 6.13 1.14
C ARG A 96 -6.27 6.40 0.37
N SER A 97 -6.96 5.37 -0.12
CA SER A 97 -8.28 5.50 -0.77
C SER A 97 -9.46 5.20 0.16
N MET A 98 -9.20 4.88 1.43
CA MET A 98 -10.24 4.63 2.42
C MET A 98 -10.70 5.93 3.07
N GLU A 99 -12.01 6.18 3.08
CA GLU A 99 -12.59 7.25 3.90
C GLU A 99 -12.58 6.84 5.37
N MET A 100 -12.10 7.74 6.23
CA MET A 100 -11.96 7.50 7.66
C MET A 100 -12.39 8.74 8.44
N GLU A 101 -13.02 8.51 9.59
CA GLU A 101 -13.25 9.57 10.57
C GLU A 101 -11.91 10.14 11.08
N PRO A 102 -11.84 11.43 11.47
CA PRO A 102 -10.59 12.09 11.84
C PRO A 102 -9.82 11.37 12.97
N GLU A 103 -10.52 10.82 13.96
CA GLU A 103 -9.93 10.05 15.06
C GLU A 103 -9.22 8.79 14.54
N TRP A 104 -9.90 8.05 13.68
CA TRP A 104 -9.38 6.81 13.10
C TRP A 104 -8.27 7.06 12.08
N LYS A 105 -8.31 8.18 11.37
CA LYS A 105 -7.23 8.61 10.48
C LYS A 105 -5.92 8.80 11.24
N LYS A 106 -5.97 9.54 12.36
CA LYS A 106 -4.79 9.73 13.23
C LYS A 106 -4.27 8.42 13.80
N TYR A 107 -5.17 7.50 14.16
CA TYR A 107 -4.78 6.18 14.60
C TYR A 107 -4.10 5.36 13.49
N ALA A 108 -4.63 5.41 12.27
CA ALA A 108 -4.06 4.73 11.10
C ALA A 108 -2.68 5.26 10.71
N GLU A 109 -2.44 6.57 10.84
CA GLU A 109 -1.11 7.17 10.66
C GLU A 109 -0.07 6.53 11.59
N GLY A 110 -0.45 6.23 12.84
CA GLY A 110 0.40 5.54 13.81
C GLY A 110 0.66 4.05 13.52
N LEU A 111 -0.02 3.46 12.53
CA LEU A 111 0.26 2.09 12.05
C LEU A 111 1.37 2.06 11.00
N PHE A 112 1.78 3.23 10.47
CA PHE A 112 2.82 3.39 9.47
C PHE A 112 2.63 2.53 8.21
N LEU A 113 1.38 2.29 7.79
CA LEU A 113 1.05 1.43 6.64
C LEU A 113 1.67 1.99 5.35
N LEU A 114 2.24 1.14 4.51
CA LEU A 114 2.87 1.57 3.25
C LEU A 114 1.83 2.19 2.30
N THR A 115 0.63 1.64 2.30
CA THR A 115 -0.45 2.05 1.42
C THR A 115 -1.17 3.32 1.87
N SER A 116 -0.85 3.86 3.06
CA SER A 116 -1.31 5.20 3.47
C SER A 116 -0.41 6.32 2.95
N ILE A 117 0.82 6.00 2.53
CA ILE A 117 1.77 6.98 1.98
C ILE A 117 1.21 7.55 0.66
N PRO A 118 1.17 8.89 0.50
CA PRO A 118 0.81 9.52 -0.76
C PRO A 118 1.70 9.08 -1.93
N VAL A 119 1.10 8.87 -3.10
CA VAL A 119 1.82 8.48 -4.31
C VAL A 119 1.56 9.48 -5.43
N LEU A 120 2.64 9.97 -6.03
CA LEU A 120 2.65 10.72 -7.28
C LEU A 120 3.11 9.79 -8.41
N TYR A 121 2.28 9.62 -9.43
CA TYR A 121 2.65 8.85 -10.62
C TYR A 121 3.44 9.74 -11.60
N CYS A 122 4.63 9.29 -11.99
CA CYS A 122 5.46 9.91 -13.00
C CYS A 122 5.47 9.02 -14.23
N ALA A 123 4.70 9.38 -15.26
CA ALA A 123 4.69 8.68 -16.53
C ALA A 123 5.98 9.03 -17.30
N ASN A 124 6.86 8.05 -17.44
CA ASN A 124 8.11 8.20 -18.17
C ASN A 124 7.86 7.85 -19.65
N ILE A 125 7.84 8.86 -20.51
CA ILE A 125 7.56 8.74 -21.95
C ILE A 125 8.82 9.02 -22.78
N SER A 126 8.79 8.66 -24.07
CA SER A 126 9.87 9.02 -24.99
C SER A 126 9.86 10.53 -25.29
N GLU A 127 10.99 11.06 -25.77
CA GLU A 127 11.04 12.46 -26.25
C GLU A 127 10.09 12.69 -27.43
N ASP A 128 9.90 11.68 -28.29
CA ASP A 128 9.03 11.77 -29.47
C ASP A 128 7.54 11.88 -29.09
N ASP A 129 7.11 11.25 -27.98
CA ASP A 129 5.74 11.31 -27.47
C ASP A 129 5.42 12.62 -26.73
N LEU A 130 6.43 13.43 -26.42
CA LEU A 130 6.29 14.71 -25.71
C LEU A 130 5.96 15.88 -26.66
N ALA A 131 6.22 15.71 -27.97
CA ALA A 131 6.17 16.77 -28.99
C ALA A 131 4.78 17.10 -29.53
#